data_AF-A0A8H3CZI1-F1
#
_entry.id   AF-A0A8H3CZI1-F1
#
_cell.length_a   1.000
_cell.length_b   1.000
_cell.length_c   1.000
_cell.angle_alpha   90.00
_cell.angle_beta   90.00
_cell.angle_gamma   90.00
#
_symmetry.space_group_name_H-M   'P 1'
#
loop_
_entity.id
_entity.type
_entity.pdbx_description
1 polymer ?
#
loop_
_entity_poly.entity_id
_entity_poly.type
_entity_poly.pdbx_seq_one_letter_code
_entity_poly.pdbx_strand_id
1 'polypeptide(L)'
;MKYNLSAMGTIAHEWIMAIAAIHGYENVNGLAMDLWEATYPTTESNILHIALTDTFSTDAFNLDFKANIARAKRWRGLRHDSGDPFEFIHKARGAYESMGIDYGEKVIVFSDGLDVELATKLQQAVDQAGFIGAFGIGTSLTNDYKRTDNGQKSKPLNMVIKIASVEGEPCAKISDDITKNTGDPEVVNKIKQKFGITS
;
A
#
# COMPACT_ATOMS: atom_id res chain seq x y z
N MET A 1 23.15 7.68 -5.37
CA MET A 1 24.60 7.34 -5.55
C MET A 1 24.76 6.25 -6.62
N LYS A 2 25.92 6.16 -7.27
CA LYS A 2 26.21 5.60 -8.62
C LYS A 2 25.58 6.35 -9.80
N TYR A 3 24.26 6.55 -9.82
CA TYR A 3 23.55 7.15 -10.97
C TYR A 3 23.03 8.57 -10.72
N ASN A 4 23.39 9.20 -9.59
CA ASN A 4 22.91 10.52 -9.20
C ASN A 4 21.37 10.69 -9.23
N LEU A 5 20.64 9.62 -8.90
CA LEU A 5 19.18 9.62 -8.77
C LEU A 5 18.77 9.76 -7.30
N SER A 6 17.60 10.34 -7.08
CA SER A 6 16.93 10.39 -5.77
C SER A 6 16.56 8.99 -5.29
N ALA A 7 16.77 8.72 -4.01
CA ALA A 7 16.25 7.51 -3.38
C ALA A 7 14.75 7.67 -3.12
N MET A 8 13.97 6.65 -3.47
CA MET A 8 12.52 6.63 -3.29
C MET A 8 12.13 5.48 -2.36
N GLY A 9 11.17 5.72 -1.47
CA GLY A 9 10.69 4.71 -0.55
C GLY A 9 9.38 5.14 0.12
N THR A 10 8.61 4.14 0.55
CA THR A 10 7.39 4.31 1.36
C THR A 10 7.41 3.28 2.48
N ILE A 11 6.44 3.38 3.39
CA ILE A 11 6.18 2.33 4.38
C ILE A 11 5.89 0.99 3.67
N ALA A 12 6.33 -0.12 4.27
CA ALA A 12 6.04 -1.48 3.84
C ALA A 12 5.09 -2.17 4.84
N HIS A 13 4.42 -3.25 4.39
CA HIS A 13 3.43 -3.96 5.21
C HIS A 13 3.96 -4.45 6.54
N GLU A 14 5.24 -4.85 6.59
CA GLU A 14 5.87 -5.38 7.80
C GLU A 14 5.76 -4.41 8.99
N TRP A 15 5.77 -3.09 8.75
CA TRP A 15 5.58 -2.07 9.78
C TRP A 15 4.22 -2.21 10.48
N ILE A 16 3.16 -2.27 9.68
CA ILE A 16 1.77 -2.33 10.16
C ILE A 16 1.48 -3.73 10.75
N MET A 17 2.02 -4.78 10.12
CA MET A 17 1.93 -6.16 10.61
C MET A 17 2.60 -6.34 11.97
N ALA A 18 3.79 -5.78 12.17
CA ALA A 18 4.52 -5.85 13.43
C ALA A 18 3.79 -5.09 14.55
N ILE A 19 3.33 -3.88 14.28
CA ILE A 19 2.56 -3.07 15.24
C ILE A 19 1.27 -3.79 15.63
N ALA A 20 0.60 -4.44 14.67
CA ALA A 20 -0.59 -5.23 14.97
C ALA A 20 -0.31 -6.46 15.83
N ALA A 21 0.82 -7.13 15.63
CA ALA A 21 1.24 -8.25 16.46
C ALA A 21 1.53 -7.80 17.91
N ILE A 22 2.18 -6.65 18.10
CA ILE A 22 2.54 -6.12 19.43
C ILE A 22 1.35 -5.50 20.15
N HIS A 23 0.56 -4.66 19.46
CA HIS A 23 -0.45 -3.79 20.09
C HIS A 23 -1.90 -4.24 19.82
N GLY A 24 -2.08 -5.29 19.03
CA GLY A 24 -3.40 -5.71 18.55
C GLY A 24 -3.90 -4.86 17.37
N TYR A 25 -5.10 -5.17 16.91
CA TYR A 25 -5.63 -4.63 15.65
C TYR A 25 -6.51 -3.38 15.81
N GLU A 26 -6.82 -2.98 17.04
CA GLU A 26 -7.70 -1.83 17.32
C GLU A 26 -7.01 -0.52 16.92
N ASN A 27 -7.64 0.26 16.03
CA ASN A 27 -7.10 1.52 15.48
C ASN A 27 -5.66 1.40 14.94
N VAL A 28 -5.26 0.20 14.53
CA VAL A 28 -3.86 -0.16 14.28
C VAL A 28 -3.25 0.56 13.10
N ASN A 29 -4.03 0.86 12.06
CA ASN A 29 -3.52 1.62 10.92
C ASN A 29 -3.24 3.06 11.34
N GLY A 30 -4.11 3.64 12.17
CA GLY A 30 -3.89 4.94 12.77
C GLY A 30 -2.65 4.99 13.66
N LEU A 31 -2.51 4.01 14.55
CA LEU A 31 -1.32 3.89 15.41
C LEU A 31 -0.03 3.75 14.58
N ALA A 32 -0.06 2.94 13.51
CA ALA A 32 1.09 2.78 12.63
C ALA A 32 1.48 4.08 11.93
N MET A 33 0.51 4.91 11.55
CA MET A 33 0.77 6.25 11.01
C MET A 33 1.35 7.18 12.08
N ASP A 34 0.81 7.19 13.29
CA ASP A 34 1.27 8.07 14.38
C ASP A 34 2.71 7.73 14.80
N LEU A 35 3.06 6.45 14.89
CA LEU A 35 4.42 5.99 15.18
C LEU A 35 5.40 6.32 14.04
N TRP A 36 4.92 6.29 12.79
CA TRP A 36 5.72 6.71 11.65
C TRP A 36 5.98 8.22 11.67
N GLU A 37 4.97 9.05 11.99
CA GLU A 37 5.14 10.50 12.19
C GLU A 37 6.10 10.81 13.34
N ALA A 38 6.06 10.05 14.44
CA ALA A 38 6.99 10.23 15.55
C ALA A 38 8.44 9.92 15.17
N THR A 39 8.66 8.98 14.25
CA THR A 39 10.00 8.59 13.77
C THR A 39 10.49 9.51 12.64
N TYR A 40 9.57 9.90 11.75
CA TYR A 40 9.80 10.77 10.60
C TYR A 40 8.84 11.96 10.68
N PRO A 41 9.22 13.02 11.43
CA PRO A 41 8.35 14.18 11.66
C PRO A 41 7.90 14.86 10.38
N THR A 42 6.77 15.57 10.47
CA THR A 42 6.23 16.36 9.36
C THR A 42 7.23 17.42 8.90
N THR A 43 7.35 17.54 7.58
CA THR A 43 8.12 18.59 6.90
C THR A 43 7.20 19.37 5.99
N GLU A 44 7.71 20.39 5.30
CA GLU A 44 6.91 21.13 4.31
C GLU A 44 6.40 20.22 3.17
N SER A 45 7.16 19.18 2.82
CA SER A 45 6.85 18.30 1.69
C SER A 45 6.23 16.96 2.08
N ASN A 46 6.36 16.53 3.34
CA ASN A 46 5.86 15.26 3.86
C ASN A 46 6.15 14.05 2.93
N ILE A 47 7.30 14.04 2.27
CA ILE A 47 7.63 13.05 1.22
C ILE A 47 7.62 11.60 1.71
N LEU A 48 7.81 11.37 3.01
CA LEU A 48 7.79 10.04 3.64
C LEU A 48 6.41 9.63 4.17
N HIS A 49 5.40 10.49 4.05
CA HIS A 49 4.04 10.25 4.55
C HIS A 49 3.12 9.77 3.43
N ILE A 50 3.47 8.59 2.87
CA ILE A 50 2.64 7.86 1.92
C ILE A 50 2.07 6.63 2.63
N ALA A 51 0.75 6.58 2.82
CA ALA A 51 0.09 5.53 3.58
C ALA A 51 -0.11 4.27 2.74
N LEU A 52 0.22 3.12 3.31
CA LEU A 52 -0.03 1.81 2.70
C LEU A 52 -1.33 1.23 3.24
N THR A 53 -2.33 1.10 2.39
CA THR A 53 -3.73 0.95 2.82
C THR A 53 -4.18 -0.50 2.95
N ASP A 54 -3.58 -1.42 2.21
CA ASP A 54 -4.10 -2.77 2.01
C ASP A 54 -3.51 -3.81 2.97
N THR A 55 -2.88 -3.43 4.09
CA THR A 55 -2.35 -4.45 5.03
C THR A 55 -3.47 -5.35 5.57
N PHE A 56 -4.59 -4.74 5.98
CA PHE A 56 -5.78 -5.44 6.46
C PHE A 56 -7.02 -5.20 5.58
N SER A 57 -6.83 -4.75 4.34
CA SER A 57 -7.79 -4.12 3.41
C SER A 57 -7.87 -2.60 3.52
N THR A 58 -8.08 -1.94 2.37
CA THR A 58 -8.26 -0.50 2.26
C THR A 58 -9.51 -0.03 3.02
N ASP A 59 -10.55 -0.86 3.11
CA ASP A 59 -11.76 -0.53 3.87
C ASP A 59 -11.50 -0.53 5.38
N ALA A 60 -10.70 -1.48 5.89
CA ALA A 60 -10.23 -1.48 7.28
C ALA A 60 -9.34 -0.26 7.58
N PHE A 61 -8.42 0.08 6.67
CA PHE A 61 -7.59 1.28 6.78
C PHE A 61 -8.44 2.57 6.86
N ASN A 62 -9.49 2.65 6.04
CA ASN A 62 -10.35 3.82 5.96
C ASN A 62 -11.10 4.13 7.26
N LEU A 63 -11.32 3.14 8.14
CA LEU A 63 -11.90 3.38 9.48
C LEU A 63 -11.01 4.33 10.29
N ASP A 64 -9.72 4.01 10.39
CA ASP A 64 -8.76 4.79 11.16
C ASP A 64 -8.35 6.08 10.45
N PHE A 65 -8.30 6.05 9.11
CA PHE A 65 -7.95 7.21 8.31
C PHE A 65 -9.01 8.31 8.43
N LYS A 66 -10.30 7.94 8.35
CA LYS A 66 -11.42 8.88 8.46
C LYS A 66 -11.66 9.38 9.88
N ALA A 67 -11.26 8.61 10.89
CA ALA A 67 -11.36 9.03 12.29
C ALA A 67 -10.45 10.22 12.65
N ASN A 68 -9.42 10.52 11.84
CA ASN A 68 -8.50 11.64 12.07
C ASN A 68 -8.24 12.46 10.80
N ILE A 69 -9.17 13.39 10.52
CA ILE A 69 -9.10 14.30 9.36
C ILE A 69 -7.80 15.10 9.33
N ALA A 70 -7.28 15.52 10.50
CA ALA A 70 -6.04 16.28 10.57
C ALA A 70 -4.85 15.46 10.07
N ARG A 71 -4.77 14.18 10.45
CA ARG A 71 -3.76 13.24 9.94
C ARG A 71 -3.96 13.01 8.43
N ALA A 72 -5.18 12.74 7.99
CA ALA A 72 -5.47 12.56 6.56
C ALA A 72 -5.09 13.78 5.70
N LYS A 73 -5.23 15.00 6.22
CA LYS A 73 -4.77 16.23 5.56
C LYS A 73 -3.25 16.34 5.51
N ARG A 74 -2.53 15.94 6.56
CA ARG A 74 -1.06 16.03 6.61
C ARG A 74 -0.37 15.01 5.72
N TRP A 75 -0.88 13.78 5.65
CA TRP A 75 -0.28 12.72 4.85
C TRP A 75 -0.34 13.05 3.36
N ARG A 76 0.78 12.90 2.67
CA ARG A 76 0.97 13.32 1.28
C ARG A 76 0.18 12.47 0.30
N GLY A 77 -0.07 11.21 0.60
CA GLY A 77 -0.72 10.32 -0.36
C GLY A 77 -0.92 8.91 0.14
N LEU A 78 -1.38 8.06 -0.77
CA LEU A 78 -1.68 6.65 -0.55
C LEU A 78 -0.86 5.78 -1.52
N ARG A 79 -0.57 4.53 -1.14
CA ARG A 79 0.06 3.53 -2.01
C ARG A 79 -0.90 2.36 -2.26
N HIS A 80 -1.12 2.06 -3.53
CA HIS A 80 -1.82 0.89 -4.02
C HIS A 80 -0.84 -0.27 -4.23
N ASP A 81 -1.09 -1.39 -3.55
CA ASP A 81 -0.21 -2.58 -3.58
C ASP A 81 -0.96 -3.93 -3.66
N SER A 82 -2.28 -3.90 -3.85
CA SER A 82 -3.11 -5.06 -4.19
C SER A 82 -4.53 -4.67 -4.63
N GLY A 83 -5.25 -5.60 -5.26
CA GLY A 83 -6.61 -5.37 -5.76
C GLY A 83 -6.63 -4.57 -7.06
N ASP A 84 -7.82 -4.22 -7.54
CA ASP A 84 -7.97 -3.44 -8.77
C ASP A 84 -7.51 -1.98 -8.57
N PRO A 85 -6.47 -1.51 -9.28
CA PRO A 85 -5.96 -0.14 -9.13
C PRO A 85 -6.96 0.94 -9.58
N PHE A 86 -7.90 0.65 -10.49
CA PHE A 86 -8.92 1.61 -10.91
C PHE A 86 -9.99 1.79 -9.85
N GLU A 87 -10.46 0.70 -9.23
CA GLU A 87 -11.34 0.75 -8.07
C GLU A 87 -10.66 1.43 -6.87
N PHE A 88 -9.35 1.23 -6.71
CA PHE A 88 -8.59 1.91 -5.68
C PHE A 88 -8.63 3.44 -5.84
N ILE A 89 -8.51 3.96 -7.07
CA ILE A 89 -8.66 5.41 -7.33
C ILE A 89 -10.03 5.91 -6.87
N HIS A 90 -11.10 5.17 -7.19
CA HIS A 90 -12.46 5.52 -6.77
C HIS A 90 -12.61 5.51 -5.23
N LYS A 91 -12.06 4.49 -4.56
CA LYS A 91 -12.07 4.40 -3.09
C LYS A 91 -11.28 5.53 -2.43
N ALA A 92 -10.09 5.84 -2.94
CA ALA A 92 -9.25 6.94 -2.45
C ALA A 92 -9.97 8.28 -2.58
N ARG A 93 -10.57 8.55 -3.74
CA ARG A 93 -11.39 9.74 -4.00
C ARG A 93 -12.53 9.85 -3.00
N GLY A 94 -13.34 8.80 -2.88
CA GLY A 94 -14.49 8.78 -1.96
C GLY A 94 -14.07 8.97 -0.50
N ALA A 95 -12.89 8.46 -0.10
CA ALA A 95 -12.37 8.67 1.24
C ALA A 95 -12.07 10.16 1.51
N TYR A 96 -11.33 10.83 0.63
CA TYR A 96 -11.01 12.25 0.79
C TYR A 96 -12.25 13.15 0.67
N GLU A 97 -13.14 12.88 -0.28
CA GLU A 97 -14.41 13.62 -0.44
C GLU A 97 -15.28 13.51 0.81
N SER A 98 -15.40 12.30 1.40
CA SER A 98 -16.18 12.11 2.63
C SER A 98 -15.65 12.87 3.84
N MET A 99 -14.38 13.29 3.81
CA MET A 99 -13.74 14.09 4.86
C MET A 99 -13.67 15.59 4.52
N GLY A 100 -14.14 16.02 3.34
CA GLY A 100 -14.00 17.40 2.88
C GLY A 100 -12.54 17.83 2.71
N ILE A 101 -11.66 16.91 2.32
CA ILE A 101 -10.25 17.18 2.07
C ILE A 101 -10.07 17.45 0.58
N ASP A 102 -9.47 18.59 0.23
CA ASP A 102 -8.97 18.80 -1.11
C ASP A 102 -7.78 17.86 -1.37
N TYR A 103 -7.94 17.02 -2.39
CA TYR A 103 -6.99 15.98 -2.76
C TYR A 103 -6.22 16.28 -4.04
N GLY A 104 -6.34 17.49 -4.61
CA GLY A 104 -5.66 17.88 -5.86
C GLY A 104 -4.13 17.76 -5.81
N GLU A 105 -3.54 17.87 -4.61
CA GLU A 105 -2.10 17.70 -4.37
C GLU A 105 -1.74 16.34 -3.76
N LYS A 106 -2.72 15.45 -3.56
CA LYS A 106 -2.47 14.10 -3.01
C LYS A 106 -1.91 13.19 -4.08
N VAL A 107 -0.96 12.35 -3.66
CA VAL A 107 -0.29 11.39 -4.53
C VAL A 107 -0.92 10.01 -4.36
N ILE A 108 -1.14 9.30 -5.46
CA ILE A 108 -1.35 7.85 -5.45
C ILE A 108 -0.12 7.19 -6.06
N VAL A 109 0.56 6.37 -5.26
CA VAL A 109 1.69 5.54 -5.69
C VAL A 109 1.16 4.17 -6.06
N PHE A 110 1.25 3.77 -7.32
CA PHE A 110 0.92 2.42 -7.78
C PHE A 110 2.18 1.56 -7.79
N SER A 111 2.16 0.40 -7.12
CA SER A 111 3.34 -0.49 -7.05
C SER A 111 3.06 -1.97 -7.31
N ASP A 112 1.80 -2.37 -7.50
CA ASP A 112 1.45 -3.78 -7.74
C ASP A 112 1.70 -4.22 -9.18
N GLY A 113 2.82 -4.93 -9.41
CA GLY A 113 3.02 -5.72 -10.62
C GLY A 113 2.99 -4.96 -11.95
N LEU A 114 3.35 -3.68 -11.95
CA LEU A 114 3.19 -2.80 -13.11
C LEU A 114 4.12 -3.14 -14.29
N ASP A 115 3.62 -2.81 -15.49
CA ASP A 115 4.40 -2.57 -16.70
C ASP A 115 4.10 -1.16 -17.25
N VAL A 116 4.78 -0.77 -18.34
CA VAL A 116 4.64 0.57 -18.93
C VAL A 116 3.23 0.81 -19.48
N GLU A 117 2.57 -0.21 -20.02
CA GLU A 117 1.23 -0.08 -20.61
C GLU A 117 0.20 0.20 -19.52
N LEU A 118 0.23 -0.59 -18.45
CA LEU A 118 -0.65 -0.40 -17.29
C LEU A 118 -0.38 0.94 -16.60
N ALA A 119 0.88 1.32 -16.41
CA ALA A 119 1.23 2.62 -15.83
C ALA A 119 0.67 3.79 -16.67
N THR A 120 0.68 3.69 -18.00
CA THR A 120 0.12 4.72 -18.89
C THR A 120 -1.41 4.83 -18.75
N LYS A 121 -2.10 3.69 -18.66
CA LYS A 121 -3.57 3.67 -18.44
C LYS A 121 -3.92 4.26 -17.07
N LEU A 122 -3.15 3.92 -16.04
CA LEU A 122 -3.34 4.44 -14.69
C LEU A 122 -3.03 5.94 -14.60
N GLN A 123 -2.04 6.44 -15.34
CA GLN A 123 -1.77 7.89 -15.44
C GLN A 123 -3.01 8.63 -15.97
N GLN A 124 -3.66 8.13 -17.02
CA GLN A 124 -4.88 8.74 -17.54
C GLN A 124 -6.03 8.71 -16.51
N ALA A 125 -6.19 7.60 -15.80
CA ALA A 125 -7.25 7.45 -14.80
C ALA A 125 -7.02 8.34 -13.56
N VAL A 126 -5.79 8.43 -13.07
CA VAL A 126 -5.45 9.23 -11.89
C VAL A 126 -5.54 10.74 -12.19
N ASP A 127 -5.17 11.18 -13.39
CA ASP A 127 -5.36 12.56 -13.84
C ASP A 127 -6.85 12.92 -13.95
N GLN A 128 -7.67 12.04 -14.53
CA GLN A 128 -9.13 12.23 -14.60
C GLN A 128 -9.78 12.27 -13.21
N ALA A 129 -9.21 11.55 -12.24
CA ALA A 129 -9.67 11.55 -10.87
C ALA A 129 -9.17 12.76 -10.06
N GLY A 130 -8.23 13.56 -10.57
CA GLY A 130 -7.71 14.76 -9.91
C GLY A 130 -6.60 14.50 -8.89
N PHE A 131 -5.87 13.40 -9.02
CA PHE A 131 -4.72 13.06 -8.16
C PHE A 131 -3.40 13.18 -8.92
N ILE A 132 -2.29 13.22 -8.17
CA ILE A 132 -0.95 13.07 -8.73
C ILE A 132 -0.58 11.58 -8.80
N GLY A 133 -0.29 11.07 -9.98
CA GLY A 133 0.19 9.70 -10.18
C GLY A 133 1.69 9.51 -9.92
N ALA A 134 2.07 8.40 -9.30
CA ALA A 134 3.44 7.91 -9.23
C ALA A 134 3.49 6.38 -9.39
N PHE A 135 4.54 5.85 -10.02
CA PHE A 135 4.59 4.43 -10.41
C PHE A 135 5.89 3.76 -9.99
N GLY A 136 5.79 2.74 -9.15
CA GLY A 136 6.89 1.84 -8.81
C GLY A 136 6.89 0.64 -9.75
N ILE A 137 7.80 0.62 -10.74
CA ILE A 137 7.91 -0.48 -11.70
C ILE A 137 9.15 -1.33 -11.36
N GLY A 138 8.93 -2.56 -10.91
CA GLY A 138 9.99 -3.48 -10.45
C GLY A 138 10.37 -4.54 -11.49
N THR A 139 9.74 -5.71 -11.39
CA THR A 139 10.07 -6.90 -12.18
C THR A 139 10.03 -6.67 -13.69
N SER A 140 9.08 -5.87 -14.19
CA SER A 140 8.98 -5.55 -15.62
C SER A 140 10.22 -4.82 -16.15
N LEU A 141 10.83 -3.91 -15.38
CA LEU A 141 12.05 -3.21 -15.80
C LEU A 141 13.32 -4.05 -15.63
N THR A 142 13.36 -4.89 -14.60
CA THR A 142 14.62 -5.49 -14.12
C THR A 142 14.78 -6.98 -14.49
N ASN A 143 13.69 -7.66 -14.86
CA ASN A 143 13.68 -9.09 -15.17
C ASN A 143 12.71 -9.41 -16.33
N ASP A 144 12.83 -8.69 -17.44
CA ASP A 144 12.12 -8.96 -18.69
C ASP A 144 13.06 -9.48 -19.77
N TYR A 145 13.29 -10.80 -19.78
CA TYR A 145 14.20 -11.45 -20.72
C TYR A 145 13.49 -12.49 -21.59
N LYS A 146 14.08 -12.75 -22.76
CA LYS A 146 13.72 -13.87 -23.64
C LYS A 146 14.80 -14.94 -23.59
N ARG A 147 14.41 -16.20 -23.71
CA ARG A 147 15.33 -17.32 -23.82
C ARG A 147 16.07 -17.25 -25.15
N THR A 148 17.36 -17.58 -25.14
CA THR A 148 18.22 -17.54 -26.33
C THR A 148 17.95 -18.70 -27.29
N ASP A 149 17.40 -19.81 -26.80
CA ASP A 149 17.16 -21.03 -27.59
C ASP A 149 15.91 -20.97 -28.47
N ASN A 150 14.83 -20.32 -27.99
CA ASN A 150 13.53 -20.32 -28.67
C ASN A 150 12.82 -18.96 -28.69
N GLY A 151 13.44 -17.91 -28.13
CA GLY A 151 12.87 -16.55 -28.10
C GLY A 151 11.65 -16.36 -27.19
N GLN A 152 11.20 -17.40 -26.48
CA GLN A 152 10.08 -17.31 -25.54
C GLN A 152 10.48 -16.52 -24.28
N LYS A 153 9.48 -16.00 -23.55
CA LYS A 153 9.72 -15.31 -22.27
C LYS A 153 10.47 -16.22 -21.30
N SER A 154 11.60 -15.74 -20.79
CA SER A 154 12.26 -16.31 -19.62
C SER A 154 11.55 -15.81 -18.38
N LYS A 155 10.80 -16.69 -17.70
CA LYS A 155 9.97 -16.29 -16.56
C LYS A 155 10.86 -15.98 -15.34
N PRO A 156 10.66 -14.82 -14.69
CA PRO A 156 11.31 -14.52 -13.41
C PRO A 156 10.96 -15.56 -12.33
N LEU A 157 11.89 -15.81 -11.42
CA LEU A 157 11.61 -16.55 -10.20
C LEU A 157 10.66 -15.72 -9.32
N ASN A 158 9.49 -16.27 -9.00
CA ASN A 158 8.55 -15.64 -8.09
C ASN A 158 8.85 -16.09 -6.64
N MET A 159 9.52 -15.23 -5.87
CA MET A 159 9.91 -15.50 -4.49
C MET A 159 9.62 -14.30 -3.59
N VAL A 160 9.31 -14.57 -2.33
CA VAL A 160 9.00 -13.55 -1.32
C VAL A 160 9.67 -13.89 0.01
N ILE A 161 10.03 -12.86 0.77
CA ILE A 161 10.37 -12.96 2.19
C ILE A 161 9.35 -12.11 2.93
N LYS A 162 8.74 -12.67 3.97
CA LYS A 162 7.67 -12.02 4.74
C LYS A 162 7.97 -12.14 6.22
N ILE A 163 7.61 -11.11 6.99
CA ILE A 163 7.64 -11.19 8.45
C ILE A 163 6.63 -12.25 8.91
N ALA A 164 7.12 -13.24 9.67
CA ALA A 164 6.30 -14.36 10.12
C ALA A 164 5.71 -14.11 11.52
N SER A 165 6.50 -13.55 12.43
CA SER A 165 6.09 -13.28 13.81
C SER A 165 6.94 -12.18 14.44
N VAL A 166 6.40 -11.52 15.46
CA VAL A 166 7.10 -10.54 16.31
C VAL A 166 6.85 -10.92 17.76
N GLU A 167 7.91 -11.06 18.56
CA GLU A 167 7.82 -11.46 19.98
C GLU A 167 7.03 -12.77 20.23
N GLY A 168 7.05 -13.68 19.26
CA GLY A 168 6.30 -14.95 19.30
C GLY A 168 4.86 -14.83 18.79
N GLU A 169 4.35 -13.62 18.58
CA GLU A 169 3.01 -13.38 18.04
C GLU A 169 3.02 -13.45 16.51
N PRO A 170 2.15 -14.26 15.88
CA PRO A 170 2.10 -14.43 14.43
C PRO A 170 1.62 -13.18 13.70
N CYS A 171 2.31 -12.82 12.61
CA CYS A 171 1.92 -11.74 11.72
C CYS A 171 1.07 -12.25 10.55
N ALA A 172 0.13 -11.42 10.08
CA ALA A 172 -0.68 -11.71 8.91
C ALA A 172 -0.97 -10.46 8.06
N LYS A 173 -1.19 -10.66 6.75
CA LYS A 173 -1.65 -9.67 5.77
C LYS A 173 -2.92 -10.20 5.10
N ILE A 174 -3.93 -9.34 4.94
CA ILE A 174 -5.16 -9.68 4.22
C ILE A 174 -5.09 -9.23 2.76
N SER A 175 -4.60 -8.02 2.46
CA SER A 175 -4.67 -7.40 1.12
C SER A 175 -6.11 -7.04 0.69
N ASP A 176 -6.25 -6.29 -0.41
CA ASP A 176 -7.53 -6.07 -1.07
C ASP A 176 -7.89 -7.22 -2.05
N ASP A 177 -6.95 -8.13 -2.31
CA ASP A 177 -7.22 -9.40 -2.98
C ASP A 177 -7.50 -10.49 -1.93
N ILE A 178 -8.79 -10.76 -1.72
CA ILE A 178 -9.27 -11.69 -0.69
C ILE A 178 -8.69 -13.11 -0.82
N THR A 179 -8.19 -13.48 -2.01
CA THR A 179 -7.60 -14.80 -2.28
C THR A 179 -6.13 -14.91 -1.87
N LYS A 180 -5.47 -13.78 -1.58
CA LYS A 180 -4.01 -13.70 -1.36
C LYS A 180 -3.61 -13.40 0.09
N ASN A 181 -4.43 -13.80 1.06
CA ASN A 181 -4.09 -13.62 2.47
C ASN A 181 -2.84 -14.44 2.83
N THR A 182 -2.00 -13.92 3.71
CA THR A 182 -0.80 -14.63 4.19
C THR A 182 -0.62 -14.49 5.69
N GLY A 183 -0.12 -15.53 6.33
CA GLY A 183 0.04 -15.63 7.77
C GLY A 183 -0.69 -16.85 8.32
N ASP A 184 -0.71 -16.96 9.64
CA ASP A 184 -1.44 -18.02 10.34
C ASP A 184 -2.97 -17.93 10.05
N PRO A 185 -3.65 -19.04 9.68
CA PRO A 185 -5.06 -19.03 9.34
C PRO A 185 -5.99 -18.54 10.46
N GLU A 186 -5.68 -18.82 11.73
CA GLU A 186 -6.49 -18.36 12.87
C GLU A 186 -6.36 -16.85 13.03
N VAL A 187 -5.16 -16.30 12.86
CA VAL A 187 -4.92 -14.85 12.85
C VAL A 187 -5.64 -14.18 11.68
N VAL A 188 -5.55 -14.74 10.48
CA VAL A 188 -6.27 -14.24 9.29
C VAL A 188 -7.77 -14.19 9.57
N ASN A 189 -8.35 -15.25 10.13
CA ASN A 189 -9.77 -15.29 10.48
C ASN A 189 -10.14 -14.26 11.54
N LYS A 190 -9.30 -14.07 12.57
CA LYS A 190 -9.50 -13.06 13.62
C LYS A 190 -9.51 -11.65 13.03
N ILE A 191 -8.60 -11.34 12.11
CA ILE A 191 -8.55 -10.04 11.41
C ILE A 191 -9.82 -9.85 10.58
N LYS A 192 -10.20 -10.86 9.79
CA LYS A 192 -11.41 -10.80 8.96
C LYS A 192 -12.66 -10.56 9.80
N GLN A 193 -12.82 -11.28 10.91
CA GLN A 193 -13.94 -11.08 11.83
C GLN A 193 -13.95 -9.67 12.42
N LYS A 194 -12.79 -9.16 12.84
CA LYS A 194 -12.69 -7.82 13.42
C LYS A 194 -13.12 -6.74 12.44
N PHE A 195 -12.67 -6.82 11.19
CA PHE A 195 -12.94 -5.80 10.17
C PHE A 195 -14.17 -6.11 9.31
N GLY A 196 -14.94 -7.15 9.62
CA GLY A 196 -16.13 -7.53 8.87
C GLY A 196 -15.86 -7.97 7.42
N ILE A 197 -14.68 -8.53 7.15
CA ILE A 197 -14.26 -8.96 5.81
C ILE A 197 -14.82 -10.36 5.56
N THR A 198 -15.78 -10.47 4.64
CA THR A 198 -16.35 -11.75 4.24
C THR A 198 -15.32 -12.60 3.50
N SER A 199 -15.32 -13.91 3.82
CA SER A 199 -14.45 -14.91 3.17
C SER A 199 -14.94 -15.29 1.78
#